data_AF-A0A969WD24-F1
#
_entry.id   AF-A0A969WD24-F1
#
_cell.length_a   1.000
_cell.length_b   1.000
_cell.length_c   1.000
_cell.angle_alpha   90.00
_cell.angle_beta   90.00
_cell.angle_gamma   90.00
#
_symmetry.space_group_name_H-M   'P 1'
#
loop_
_entity.id
_entity.type
_entity.pdbx_description
1 polymer ?
#
loop_
_entity_poly.entity_id
_entity_poly.type
_entity_poly.pdbx_seq_one_letter_code
_entity_poly.pdbx_strand_id
1 'polypeptide(L)'
;MPASSDPDVRSTPAPGTARGFSFALESGADGLTLHAHHHPDFRPIRCDWTAPDIRRRVAGGRRQLLARAIGLHKQADLSVLDATAGLGRDGYVLAALGASVTMLERQPLFAALLADAHARAADQADHAAVAARIEVVAGDAASFMRDTTRRWDVVHLDPMYPHRGKQALPQKEMQILRELTDGDPDADALLAPALAVAQRRVVVKRPSHAPFLAGRPPNFQLDGSQARYDIYLPT
;
A
#
# COMPACT_ATOMS: atom_id res chain seq x y z
N MET A 1 -10.47 3.37 -47.50
CA MET A 1 -11.67 3.73 -46.70
C MET A 1 -12.60 2.53 -46.71
N PRO A 2 -13.19 2.13 -45.57
CA PRO A 2 -12.64 1.45 -44.38
C PRO A 2 -13.22 -0.01 -44.29
N ALA A 3 -12.86 -0.93 -43.40
CA ALA A 3 -12.83 -0.92 -41.93
C ALA A 3 -11.85 -2.03 -41.46
N SER A 4 -10.79 -1.73 -40.70
CA SER A 4 -10.78 -1.65 -39.22
C SER A 4 -11.48 -2.83 -38.53
N SER A 5 -10.77 -3.97 -38.45
CA SER A 5 -11.06 -5.00 -37.47
C SER A 5 -10.50 -4.56 -36.12
N ASP A 6 -11.41 -4.18 -35.22
CA ASP A 6 -11.17 -3.90 -33.81
C ASP A 6 -10.48 -5.08 -33.11
N PRO A 7 -9.38 -4.87 -32.36
CA PRO A 7 -8.90 -5.84 -31.40
C PRO A 7 -9.04 -5.25 -29.99
N ASP A 8 -10.20 -5.34 -29.36
CA ASP A 8 -10.26 -5.26 -27.89
C ASP A 8 -11.57 -5.85 -27.35
N VAL A 9 -11.60 -7.18 -27.20
CA VAL A 9 -12.37 -7.80 -26.12
C VAL A 9 -11.36 -8.17 -25.05
N ARG A 10 -10.99 -7.18 -24.23
CA ARG A 10 -10.33 -7.45 -22.96
C ARG A 10 -11.35 -8.17 -22.09
N SER A 11 -11.07 -9.44 -21.83
CA SER A 11 -11.86 -10.25 -20.91
C SER A 11 -11.95 -9.55 -19.56
N THR A 12 -13.13 -9.08 -19.19
CA THR A 12 -13.44 -8.70 -17.82
C THR A 12 -13.13 -9.92 -16.95
N PRO A 13 -12.24 -9.83 -15.94
CA PRO A 13 -12.04 -10.93 -15.01
C PRO A 13 -13.39 -11.23 -14.34
N ALA A 14 -13.75 -12.51 -14.26
CA ALA A 14 -15.03 -12.95 -13.73
C ALA A 14 -15.28 -12.35 -12.33
N PRO A 15 -16.53 -11.99 -11.99
CA PRO A 15 -16.87 -11.48 -10.66
C PRO A 15 -16.41 -12.48 -9.60
N GLY A 16 -15.55 -12.00 -8.70
CA GLY A 16 -15.04 -12.78 -7.58
C GLY A 16 -16.03 -12.70 -6.43
N THR A 17 -16.47 -13.85 -5.92
CA THR A 17 -17.16 -13.90 -4.64
C THR A 17 -16.13 -14.05 -3.53
N ALA A 18 -16.06 -13.09 -2.62
CA ALA A 18 -15.28 -13.20 -1.40
C ALA A 18 -16.23 -13.12 -0.21
N ARG A 19 -16.26 -14.16 0.63
CA ARG A 19 -17.03 -14.15 1.89
C ARG A 19 -18.53 -13.83 1.72
N GLY A 20 -19.12 -14.19 0.58
CA GLY A 20 -20.52 -13.90 0.25
C GLY A 20 -20.77 -12.52 -0.38
N PHE A 21 -19.73 -11.71 -0.51
CA PHE A 21 -19.76 -10.41 -1.18
C PHE A 21 -19.35 -10.54 -2.64
N SER A 22 -19.98 -9.76 -3.51
CA SER A 22 -19.71 -9.73 -4.96
C SER A 22 -18.82 -8.56 -5.32
N PHE A 23 -17.66 -8.85 -5.92
CA PHE A 23 -16.69 -7.88 -6.40
C PHE A 23 -16.34 -8.14 -7.87
N ALA A 24 -16.06 -7.08 -8.63
CA ALA A 24 -15.52 -7.20 -9.98
C ALA A 24 -14.43 -6.15 -10.25
N LEU A 25 -13.45 -6.53 -11.06
CA LEU A 25 -12.53 -5.57 -11.66
C LEU A 25 -13.05 -5.20 -13.05
N GLU A 26 -13.15 -3.91 -13.31
CA GLU A 26 -13.62 -3.37 -14.57
C GLU A 26 -12.50 -2.50 -15.17
N SER A 27 -12.22 -2.67 -16.46
CA SER A 27 -11.27 -1.83 -17.18
C SER A 27 -11.99 -0.64 -17.79
N GLY A 28 -11.50 0.58 -17.55
CA GLY A 28 -12.00 1.80 -18.15
C GLY A 28 -10.91 2.65 -18.79
N ALA A 29 -11.28 3.79 -19.35
CA ALA A 29 -10.34 4.73 -20.00
C ALA A 29 -9.24 5.22 -19.06
N ASP A 30 -9.53 5.30 -17.75
CA ASP A 30 -8.60 5.78 -16.73
C ASP A 30 -7.93 4.64 -15.93
N GLY A 31 -7.99 3.40 -16.44
CA GLY A 31 -7.40 2.21 -15.82
C GLY A 31 -8.41 1.29 -15.13
N LEU A 32 -7.87 0.43 -14.26
CA LEU A 32 -8.62 -0.63 -13.59
C LEU A 32 -9.35 -0.11 -12.33
N THR A 33 -10.61 -0.48 -12.17
CA THR A 33 -11.43 -0.15 -10.99
C THR A 33 -12.00 -1.40 -10.35
N LEU A 34 -12.15 -1.37 -9.02
CA LEU A 34 -12.80 -2.43 -8.23
C LEU A 34 -14.20 -1.98 -7.82
N HIS A 35 -15.19 -2.78 -8.18
CA HIS A 35 -16.60 -2.55 -7.92
C HIS A 35 -17.08 -3.54 -6.86
N ALA A 36 -17.81 -3.03 -5.86
CA ALA A 36 -18.51 -3.84 -4.87
C ALA A 36 -19.99 -3.88 -5.24
N HIS A 37 -20.43 -4.86 -6.04
CA HIS A 37 -21.80 -4.88 -6.59
C HIS A 37 -22.91 -4.97 -5.53
N HIS A 38 -22.58 -5.44 -4.34
CA HIS A 38 -23.47 -5.49 -3.18
C HIS A 38 -23.62 -4.14 -2.46
N HIS A 39 -22.78 -3.15 -2.82
CA HIS A 39 -22.88 -1.75 -2.39
C HIS A 39 -22.97 -0.82 -3.61
N PRO A 40 -24.14 -0.70 -4.26
CA PRO A 40 -24.29 0.09 -5.49
C PRO A 40 -23.99 1.58 -5.30
N ASP A 41 -24.11 2.10 -4.07
CA ASP A 41 -23.81 3.50 -3.72
C ASP A 41 -22.31 3.76 -3.45
N PHE A 42 -21.48 2.72 -3.50
CA PHE A 42 -20.05 2.86 -3.30
C PHE A 42 -19.41 3.22 -4.64
N ARG A 43 -18.57 4.26 -4.62
CA ARG A 43 -17.77 4.58 -5.79
C ARG A 43 -16.74 3.47 -6.00
N PRO A 44 -16.43 3.13 -7.26
CA PRO A 44 -15.38 2.15 -7.55
C PRO A 44 -14.05 2.59 -6.94
N ILE A 45 -13.29 1.61 -6.44
CA ILE A 45 -11.96 1.85 -5.89
C ILE A 45 -10.93 1.81 -7.02
N ARG A 46 -10.03 2.78 -7.04
CA ARG A 46 -8.88 2.83 -7.95
C ARG A 46 -7.61 3.19 -7.19
N CYS A 47 -6.50 2.61 -7.61
CA CYS A 47 -5.16 3.11 -7.24
C CYS A 47 -4.85 4.35 -8.10
N ASP A 48 -5.00 5.53 -7.50
CA ASP A 48 -4.74 6.82 -8.16
C ASP A 48 -3.62 7.59 -7.45
N TRP A 49 -2.41 7.51 -7.99
CA TRP A 49 -1.25 8.23 -7.48
C TRP A 49 -1.15 9.67 -7.99
N THR A 50 -2.05 10.07 -8.90
CA THR A 50 -2.16 11.44 -9.37
C THR A 50 -3.06 12.28 -8.47
N ALA A 51 -3.77 11.66 -7.53
CA ALA A 51 -4.77 12.33 -6.70
C ALA A 51 -4.21 13.55 -5.94
N PRO A 52 -5.02 14.61 -5.70
CA PRO A 52 -4.56 15.85 -5.08
C PRO A 52 -3.91 15.67 -3.70
N ASP A 53 -4.38 14.72 -2.90
CA ASP A 53 -3.81 14.40 -1.60
C ASP A 53 -2.39 13.81 -1.72
N ILE A 54 -2.15 12.92 -2.69
CA ILE A 54 -0.83 12.38 -2.99
C ILE A 54 0.10 13.48 -3.45
N ARG A 55 -0.33 14.34 -4.38
CA ARG A 55 0.48 15.49 -4.83
C ARG A 55 0.83 16.42 -3.67
N ARG A 56 -0.12 16.72 -2.77
CA ARG A 56 0.14 17.52 -1.56
C ARG A 56 1.18 16.84 -0.65
N ARG A 57 1.09 15.52 -0.47
CA ARG A 57 2.05 14.73 0.31
C ARG A 57 3.42 14.65 -0.35
N VAL A 58 3.53 14.69 -1.68
CA VAL A 58 4.84 14.82 -2.33
C VAL A 58 5.40 16.23 -2.14
N ALA A 59 4.57 17.26 -2.37
CA ALA A 59 4.96 18.67 -2.25
C ALA A 59 5.41 19.08 -0.85
N GLY A 60 4.84 18.49 0.21
CA GLY A 60 5.31 18.73 1.58
C GLY A 60 6.72 18.19 1.88
N GLY A 61 7.30 17.41 0.96
CA GLY A 61 8.70 17.00 1.00
C GLY A 61 9.08 16.07 2.15
N ARG A 62 10.39 15.93 2.35
CA ARG A 62 11.00 14.96 3.28
C ARG A 62 10.88 15.32 4.76
N ARG A 63 10.36 16.50 5.10
CA ARG A 63 10.13 16.93 6.49
C ARG A 63 8.82 16.39 7.08
N GLN A 64 7.95 15.81 6.26
CA GLN A 64 6.72 15.17 6.73
C GLN A 64 7.01 13.93 7.58
N LEU A 65 6.02 13.59 8.41
CA LEU A 65 6.15 12.57 9.43
C LEU A 65 6.55 11.19 8.86
N LEU A 66 5.88 10.74 7.79
CA LEU A 66 6.22 9.48 7.11
C LEU A 66 7.67 9.47 6.61
N ALA A 67 8.08 10.49 5.86
CA ALA A 67 9.44 10.60 5.33
C ALA A 67 10.50 10.69 6.45
N ARG A 68 10.16 11.35 7.57
CA ARG A 68 11.01 11.39 8.77
C ARG A 68 11.14 10.02 9.44
N ALA A 69 10.05 9.28 9.55
CA ALA A 69 10.04 7.94 10.14
C ALA A 69 10.92 6.98 9.33
N ILE A 70 10.75 6.97 8.01
CA ILE A 70 11.59 6.20 7.07
C ILE A 70 13.06 6.66 7.12
N GLY A 71 13.31 7.94 7.37
CA GLY A 71 14.67 8.49 7.44
C GLY A 71 15.10 9.26 6.17
N LEU A 72 14.17 9.47 5.24
CA LEU A 72 14.43 10.18 3.98
C LEU A 72 14.91 11.62 4.16
N HIS A 73 14.57 12.26 5.29
CA HIS A 73 15.09 13.59 5.64
C HIS A 73 16.61 13.64 5.82
N LYS A 74 17.28 12.49 6.02
CA LYS A 74 18.74 12.39 6.15
C LYS A 74 19.41 11.79 4.91
N GLN A 75 18.76 10.81 4.28
CA GLN A 75 19.30 10.10 3.12
C GLN A 75 18.19 9.83 2.10
N ALA A 76 18.38 10.23 0.85
CA ALA A 76 17.35 10.22 -0.18
C ALA A 76 17.10 8.85 -0.81
N ASP A 77 18.16 8.07 -0.98
CA ASP A 77 18.28 6.87 -1.80
C ASP A 77 18.12 5.58 -0.99
N LEU A 78 17.21 5.60 -0.01
CA LEU A 78 16.93 4.42 0.80
C LEU A 78 16.15 3.38 -0.01
N SER A 79 16.55 2.12 0.11
CA SER A 79 15.73 0.99 -0.29
C SER A 79 14.66 0.71 0.77
N VAL A 80 13.39 0.71 0.36
CA VAL A 80 12.24 0.54 1.25
C VAL A 80 11.40 -0.65 0.80
N LEU A 81 11.05 -1.52 1.73
CA LEU A 81 10.00 -2.52 1.54
C LEU A 81 8.71 -2.00 2.18
N ASP A 82 7.69 -1.69 1.38
CA ASP A 82 6.34 -1.45 1.84
C ASP A 82 5.59 -2.79 1.89
N ALA A 83 5.55 -3.42 3.06
CA ALA A 83 5.08 -4.80 3.21
C ALA A 83 3.55 -4.93 3.33
N THR A 84 2.84 -3.80 3.24
CA THR A 84 1.38 -3.71 3.33
C THR A 84 0.90 -2.61 2.38
N ALA A 85 1.18 -2.77 1.08
CA ALA A 85 1.08 -1.69 0.11
C ALA A 85 -0.35 -1.13 -0.04
N GLY A 86 -1.38 -1.99 0.00
CA GLY A 86 -2.76 -1.58 -0.22
C GLY A 86 -2.91 -0.85 -1.56
N LEU A 87 -3.32 0.41 -1.51
CA LEU A 87 -3.45 1.27 -2.70
C LEU A 87 -2.13 1.92 -3.17
N GLY A 88 -0.99 1.58 -2.54
CA GLY A 88 0.34 2.07 -2.89
C GLY A 88 0.58 3.56 -2.59
N ARG A 89 -0.31 4.21 -1.83
CA ARG A 89 -0.24 5.66 -1.57
C ARG A 89 1.04 6.06 -0.82
N ASP A 90 1.37 5.33 0.24
CA ASP A 90 2.54 5.63 1.07
C ASP A 90 3.82 5.28 0.31
N GLY A 91 3.92 4.08 -0.27
CA GLY A 91 5.07 3.72 -1.11
C GLY A 91 5.29 4.64 -2.31
N TYR A 92 4.25 5.12 -3.01
CA TYR A 92 4.41 6.07 -4.12
C TYR A 92 4.97 7.42 -3.63
N VAL A 93 4.47 7.93 -2.49
CA VAL A 93 5.01 9.14 -1.88
C VAL A 93 6.49 8.95 -1.51
N LEU A 94 6.88 7.80 -0.97
CA LEU A 94 8.26 7.50 -0.64
C LEU A 94 9.16 7.46 -1.89
N ALA A 95 8.70 6.82 -2.97
CA ALA A 95 9.39 6.78 -4.25
C ALA A 95 9.56 8.18 -4.84
N ALA A 96 8.50 9.00 -4.82
CA ALA A 96 8.52 10.38 -5.30
C ALA A 96 9.49 11.27 -4.48
N LEU A 97 9.71 10.92 -3.21
CA LEU A 97 10.69 11.59 -2.35
C LEU A 97 12.11 11.05 -2.50
N GLY A 98 12.34 10.05 -3.36
CA GLY A 98 13.67 9.57 -3.78
C GLY A 98 13.98 8.12 -3.44
N ALA A 99 13.15 7.44 -2.65
CA ALA A 99 13.38 6.05 -2.25
C ALA A 99 13.23 5.08 -3.45
N SER A 100 13.89 3.94 -3.36
CA SER A 100 13.57 2.76 -4.20
C SER A 100 12.64 1.86 -3.40
N VAL A 101 11.42 1.61 -3.88
CA VAL A 101 10.35 1.00 -3.11
C VAL A 101 9.91 -0.33 -3.72
N THR A 102 9.95 -1.39 -2.94
CA THR A 102 9.26 -2.65 -3.26
C THR A 102 7.94 -2.66 -2.49
N MET A 103 6.81 -2.82 -3.19
CA MET A 103 5.47 -2.86 -2.62
C MET A 103 4.92 -4.29 -2.66
N LEU A 104 4.52 -4.82 -1.50
CA LEU A 104 3.87 -6.13 -1.38
C LEU A 104 2.38 -5.98 -1.10
N GLU A 105 1.56 -6.68 -1.86
CA GLU A 105 0.13 -6.81 -1.62
C GLU A 105 -0.31 -8.27 -1.78
N ARG A 106 -0.99 -8.79 -0.75
CA ARG A 106 -1.42 -10.19 -0.69
C ARG A 106 -2.79 -10.42 -1.31
N GLN A 107 -3.66 -9.40 -1.28
CA GLN A 107 -5.02 -9.51 -1.78
C GLN A 107 -4.99 -9.36 -3.32
N PRO A 108 -5.43 -10.36 -4.11
CA PRO A 108 -5.23 -10.36 -5.55
C PRO A 108 -5.88 -9.21 -6.34
N LEU A 109 -7.06 -8.75 -5.91
CA LEU A 109 -7.77 -7.61 -6.52
C LEU A 109 -7.01 -6.30 -6.27
N PHE A 110 -6.52 -6.07 -5.05
CA PHE A 110 -5.71 -4.90 -4.75
C PHE A 110 -4.35 -4.96 -5.44
N ALA A 111 -3.72 -6.14 -5.50
CA ALA A 111 -2.49 -6.34 -6.26
C ALA A 111 -2.68 -6.02 -7.75
N ALA A 112 -3.82 -6.40 -8.35
CA ALA A 112 -4.16 -6.04 -9.72
C ALA A 112 -4.35 -4.53 -9.91
N LEU A 113 -5.07 -3.85 -9.00
CA LEU A 113 -5.22 -2.38 -9.02
C LEU A 113 -3.86 -1.68 -8.89
N LEU A 114 -2.98 -2.20 -8.03
CA LEU A 114 -1.65 -1.65 -7.78
C LEU A 114 -0.74 -1.81 -9.01
N ALA A 115 -0.76 -2.97 -9.65
CA ALA A 115 -0.04 -3.23 -10.90
C ALA A 115 -0.54 -2.33 -12.05
N ASP A 116 -1.85 -2.15 -12.19
CA ASP A 116 -2.45 -1.21 -13.15
C ASP A 116 -1.97 0.24 -12.91
N ALA A 117 -1.97 0.70 -11.65
CA ALA A 117 -1.49 2.03 -11.32
C ALA A 117 0.00 2.22 -11.59
N HIS A 118 0.81 1.20 -11.34
CA HIS A 118 2.23 1.20 -11.67
C HIS A 118 2.47 1.32 -13.17
N ALA A 119 1.78 0.53 -13.98
CA ALA A 119 1.85 0.58 -15.44
C ALA A 119 1.45 1.96 -15.97
N ARG A 120 0.29 2.49 -15.54
CA ARG A 120 -0.16 3.84 -15.95
C ARG A 120 0.82 4.94 -15.55
N ALA A 121 1.41 4.87 -14.36
CA ALA A 121 2.39 5.84 -13.91
C ALA A 121 3.69 5.76 -14.72
N ALA A 122 4.09 4.56 -15.18
CA ALA A 122 5.25 4.39 -16.04
C ALA A 122 5.06 5.01 -17.44
N ASP A 123 3.83 5.00 -17.96
CA ASP A 123 3.49 5.55 -19.28
C ASP A 123 3.27 7.07 -19.29
N GLN A 124 3.18 7.70 -18.12
CA GLN A 124 2.99 9.15 -17.98
C GLN A 124 4.33 9.84 -17.73
N ALA A 125 4.71 10.77 -18.62
CA ALA A 125 6.03 11.43 -18.58
C ALA A 125 6.38 12.06 -17.21
N ASP A 126 5.41 12.70 -16.55
CA ASP A 126 5.60 13.35 -15.24
C ASP A 126 5.78 12.34 -14.09
N HIS A 127 5.40 11.08 -14.29
CA HIS A 127 5.37 10.03 -13.27
C HIS A 127 6.35 8.89 -13.54
N ALA A 128 6.84 8.74 -14.77
CA ALA A 128 7.69 7.64 -15.21
C ALA A 128 8.96 7.49 -14.36
N ALA A 129 9.61 8.61 -14.00
CA ALA A 129 10.81 8.60 -13.17
C ALA A 129 10.55 8.13 -11.71
N VAL A 130 9.33 8.33 -11.20
CA VAL A 130 8.91 7.83 -9.89
C VAL A 130 8.54 6.35 -10.00
N ALA A 131 7.78 5.98 -11.04
CA ALA A 131 7.38 4.59 -11.30
C ALA A 131 8.59 3.66 -11.49
N ALA A 132 9.67 4.14 -12.12
CA ALA A 132 10.93 3.41 -12.27
C ALA A 132 11.63 3.07 -10.94
N ARG A 133 11.24 3.72 -9.83
CA ARG A 133 11.74 3.42 -8.48
C ARG A 133 10.85 2.41 -7.74
N ILE A 134 9.74 1.99 -8.35
CA ILE A 134 8.74 1.13 -7.71
C ILE A 134 8.78 -0.25 -8.36
N GLU A 135 8.76 -1.26 -7.51
CA GLU A 135 8.53 -2.65 -7.86
C GLU A 135 7.25 -3.12 -7.15
N VAL A 136 6.34 -3.76 -7.87
CA VAL A 136 5.10 -4.31 -7.31
C VAL A 136 5.21 -5.83 -7.27
N VAL A 137 4.96 -6.42 -6.11
CA VAL A 137 5.00 -7.87 -5.89
C VAL A 137 3.67 -8.32 -5.29
N ALA A 138 2.97 -9.21 -5.99
CA ALA A 138 1.79 -9.88 -5.44
C ALA A 138 2.24 -11.04 -4.54
N GLY A 139 1.88 -11.02 -3.27
CA GLY A 139 2.26 -12.09 -2.34
C GLY A 139 2.08 -11.74 -0.87
N ASP A 140 2.10 -12.79 -0.03
CA ASP A 140 2.11 -12.65 1.41
C ASP A 140 3.44 -12.09 1.90
N ALA A 141 3.40 -10.95 2.59
CA ALA A 141 4.62 -10.26 3.00
C ALA A 141 5.44 -11.02 4.04
N ALA A 142 4.78 -11.73 4.97
CA ALA A 142 5.48 -12.49 5.99
C ALA A 142 6.28 -13.64 5.35
N SER A 143 5.68 -14.36 4.41
CA SER A 143 6.33 -15.45 3.66
C SER A 143 7.43 -14.92 2.75
N PHE A 144 7.15 -13.86 1.98
CA PHE A 144 8.14 -13.21 1.12
C PHE A 144 9.40 -12.79 1.89
N MET A 145 9.24 -12.16 3.06
CA MET A 145 10.38 -11.74 3.89
C MET A 145 11.13 -12.91 4.53
N ARG A 146 10.48 -14.05 4.80
CA ARG A 146 11.17 -15.25 5.31
C ARG A 146 12.01 -15.94 4.25
N ASP A 147 11.52 -15.97 3.01
CA ASP A 147 12.12 -16.77 1.93
C ASP A 147 13.17 -15.98 1.13
N THR A 148 13.17 -14.65 1.22
CA THR A 148 14.09 -13.80 0.46
C THR A 148 15.47 -13.63 1.11
N THR A 149 16.51 -13.58 0.28
CA THR A 149 17.85 -13.14 0.69
C THR A 149 18.07 -11.64 0.55
N ARG A 150 17.13 -10.92 -0.11
CA ARG A 150 17.22 -9.47 -0.28
C ARG A 150 17.10 -8.77 1.08
N ARG A 151 17.73 -7.61 1.17
CA ARG A 151 17.68 -6.72 2.32
C ARG A 151 17.27 -5.33 1.87
N TRP A 152 16.65 -4.59 2.78
CA TRP A 152 16.23 -3.21 2.56
C TRP A 152 16.74 -2.34 3.70
N ASP A 153 17.05 -1.07 3.43
CA ASP A 153 17.39 -0.13 4.49
C ASP A 153 16.25 -0.02 5.50
N VAL A 154 15.01 0.00 4.99
CA VAL A 154 13.81 0.21 5.78
C VAL A 154 12.71 -0.76 5.38
N VAL A 155 11.99 -1.31 6.36
CA VAL A 155 10.70 -1.97 6.14
C VAL A 155 9.59 -1.08 6.71
N HIS A 156 8.58 -0.78 5.90
CA HIS A 156 7.38 -0.05 6.28
C HIS A 156 6.20 -1.02 6.43
N LEU A 157 5.46 -0.89 7.53
CA LEU A 157 4.28 -1.68 7.84
C LEU A 157 3.13 -0.74 8.24
N ASP A 158 1.97 -0.90 7.60
CA ASP A 158 0.70 -0.26 7.92
C ASP A 158 -0.43 -1.31 7.87
N PRO A 159 -0.36 -2.39 8.67
CA PRO A 159 -1.42 -3.39 8.67
C PRO A 159 -2.71 -2.76 9.21
N MET A 160 -3.83 -3.13 8.59
CA MET A 160 -5.15 -2.68 8.99
C MET A 160 -5.45 -3.16 10.41
N TYR A 161 -5.48 -2.21 11.36
CA TYR A 161 -5.87 -2.50 12.73
C TYR A 161 -7.39 -2.71 12.83
N PRO A 162 -7.87 -3.83 13.40
CA PRO A 162 -9.29 -4.02 13.61
C PRO A 162 -9.82 -2.97 14.60
N HIS A 163 -10.72 -2.10 14.13
CA HIS A 163 -11.38 -1.14 15.00
C HIS A 163 -12.29 -1.91 15.97
N ARG A 164 -11.95 -1.93 17.26
CA ARG A 164 -12.86 -2.34 18.33
C ARG A 164 -13.55 -1.09 18.89
N GLY A 165 -14.80 -0.83 18.51
CA GLY A 165 -15.62 0.23 19.11
C GLY A 165 -16.65 0.87 18.18
N LYS A 166 -17.57 1.64 18.76
CA LYS A 166 -18.59 2.47 18.07
C LYS A 166 -17.98 3.76 17.52
N GLN A 167 -17.04 3.66 16.58
CA GLN A 167 -16.55 4.82 15.85
C GLN A 167 -17.30 4.96 14.51
N ALA A 168 -17.31 6.18 13.96
CA ALA A 168 -17.90 6.46 12.66
C ALA A 168 -17.40 5.44 11.62
N LEU A 169 -18.29 5.04 10.72
CA LEU A 169 -17.96 4.08 9.67
C LEU A 169 -16.70 4.54 8.93
N PRO A 170 -15.69 3.67 8.74
CA PRO A 170 -14.49 4.00 7.99
C PRO A 170 -14.82 4.51 6.58
N GLN A 171 -13.86 5.15 5.93
CA GLN A 171 -13.96 5.47 4.50
C GLN A 171 -14.40 4.22 3.72
N LYS A 172 -15.22 4.39 2.67
CA LYS A 172 -15.87 3.29 1.94
C LYS A 172 -14.86 2.24 1.47
N GLU A 173 -13.66 2.68 1.07
CA GLU A 173 -12.53 1.86 0.67
C GLU A 173 -12.08 0.90 1.78
N MET A 174 -12.07 1.37 3.03
CA MET A 174 -11.73 0.56 4.21
C MET A 174 -12.81 -0.44 4.58
N GLN A 175 -14.08 -0.18 4.20
CA GLN A 175 -15.17 -1.14 4.37
C GLN A 175 -15.04 -2.28 3.36
N ILE A 176 -14.86 -1.94 2.07
CA ILE A 176 -14.60 -2.93 1.01
C ILE A 176 -13.38 -3.78 1.33
N LEU A 177 -12.28 -3.18 1.81
CA LEU A 177 -11.09 -3.93 2.20
C LEU A 177 -11.39 -4.94 3.32
N ARG A 178 -12.25 -4.60 4.30
CA ARG A 178 -12.69 -5.51 5.39
C ARG A 178 -13.72 -6.56 4.95
N GLU A 179 -14.41 -6.33 3.85
CA GLU A 179 -15.28 -7.35 3.26
C GLU A 179 -14.45 -8.34 2.44
N LEU A 180 -13.36 -7.86 1.85
CA LEU A 180 -12.37 -8.66 1.12
C LEU A 180 -11.38 -9.41 2.03
N THR A 181 -11.11 -8.91 3.24
CA THR A 181 -10.16 -9.51 4.19
C THR A 181 -10.79 -9.66 5.57
N ASP A 182 -10.32 -10.58 6.41
CA ASP A 182 -10.75 -10.65 7.83
C ASP A 182 -10.06 -9.59 8.71
N GLY A 183 -9.66 -8.46 8.12
CA GLY A 183 -8.58 -7.63 8.64
C GLY A 183 -7.23 -8.29 8.44
N ASP A 184 -6.27 -7.90 9.27
CA ASP A 184 -4.95 -8.52 9.33
C ASP A 184 -4.79 -9.25 10.68
N PRO A 185 -5.46 -10.41 10.88
CA PRO A 185 -5.35 -11.17 12.13
C PRO A 185 -3.93 -11.65 12.42
N ASP A 186 -3.11 -11.73 11.37
CA ASP A 186 -1.71 -12.12 11.34
C ASP A 186 -0.75 -10.92 11.27
N ALA A 187 -1.24 -9.68 11.45
CA ALA A 187 -0.41 -8.47 11.44
C ALA A 187 0.80 -8.57 12.38
N ASP A 188 0.60 -9.15 13.57
CA ASP A 188 1.66 -9.31 14.56
C ASP A 188 2.81 -10.22 14.05
N ALA A 189 2.51 -11.15 13.15
CA ALA A 189 3.51 -12.03 12.53
C ALA A 189 4.42 -11.32 11.52
N LEU A 190 4.13 -10.05 11.16
CA LEU A 190 4.95 -9.26 10.23
C LEU A 190 6.21 -8.70 10.90
N LEU A 191 6.19 -8.43 12.21
CA LEU A 191 7.26 -7.66 12.86
C LEU A 191 8.60 -8.42 12.87
N ALA A 192 8.58 -9.70 13.23
CA ALA A 192 9.79 -10.52 13.31
C ALA A 192 10.51 -10.67 11.94
N PRO A 193 9.84 -11.09 10.84
CA PRO A 193 10.49 -11.17 9.54
C PRO A 193 10.90 -9.78 9.00
N ALA A 194 10.12 -8.72 9.28
CA ALA A 194 10.51 -7.36 8.92
C ALA A 194 11.84 -6.95 9.57
N LEU A 195 12.04 -7.27 10.85
CA LEU A 195 13.29 -7.00 11.55
C LEU A 195 14.46 -7.80 10.99
N ALA A 196 14.22 -9.00 10.47
CA ALA A 196 15.27 -9.85 9.90
C ALA A 196 15.77 -9.37 8.53
N VAL A 197 14.93 -8.67 7.76
CA VAL A 197 15.29 -8.16 6.41
C VAL A 197 15.65 -6.68 6.38
N ALA A 198 15.27 -5.91 7.41
CA ALA A 198 15.63 -4.50 7.54
C ALA A 198 17.10 -4.34 7.98
N GLN A 199 17.83 -3.43 7.34
CA GLN A 199 19.22 -3.11 7.69
C GLN A 199 19.31 -1.96 8.70
N ARG A 200 18.33 -1.04 8.71
CA ARG A 200 18.39 0.15 9.57
C ARG A 200 17.20 0.27 10.51
N ARG A 201 15.98 0.05 10.01
CA ARG A 201 14.75 0.18 10.82
C ARG A 201 13.55 -0.51 10.21
N VAL A 202 12.62 -0.90 11.09
CA VAL A 202 11.24 -1.18 10.74
C VAL A 202 10.38 -0.03 11.25
N VAL A 203 9.50 0.48 10.40
CA VAL A 203 8.61 1.59 10.68
C VAL A 203 7.19 1.09 10.60
N VAL A 204 6.47 1.13 11.72
CA VAL A 204 5.08 0.67 11.81
C VAL A 204 4.16 1.86 12.03
N LYS A 205 3.24 2.10 11.11
CA LYS A 205 2.19 3.11 11.24
C LYS A 205 1.06 2.56 12.11
N ARG A 206 0.61 3.36 13.09
CA ARG A 206 -0.44 2.97 14.03
C ARG A 206 -1.35 4.16 14.36
N PRO A 207 -2.66 3.94 14.58
CA PRO A 207 -3.48 4.91 15.30
C PRO A 207 -2.89 5.21 16.68
N SER A 208 -2.99 6.45 17.16
CA SER A 208 -2.31 6.88 18.39
C SER A 208 -2.71 6.07 19.64
N HIS A 209 -3.90 5.45 19.66
CA HIS A 209 -4.42 4.63 20.77
C HIS A 209 -4.26 3.12 20.56
N ALA A 210 -3.79 2.67 19.39
CA ALA A 210 -3.64 1.25 19.12
C ALA A 210 -2.47 0.67 19.94
N PRO A 211 -2.52 -0.60 20.38
CA PRO A 211 -1.38 -1.26 21.00
C PRO A 211 -0.19 -1.35 20.03
N PHE A 212 0.99 -1.66 20.54
CA PHE A 212 2.16 -1.92 19.69
C PHE A 212 2.00 -3.23 18.90
N LEU A 213 2.59 -3.27 17.71
CA LEU A 213 2.58 -4.48 16.88
C LEU A 213 3.31 -5.61 17.61
N ALA A 214 2.70 -6.80 17.63
CA ALA A 214 3.16 -7.98 18.37
C ALA A 214 3.40 -7.74 19.88
N GLY A 215 2.75 -6.72 20.47
CA GLY A 215 2.96 -6.32 21.87
C GLY A 215 4.38 -5.84 22.19
N ARG A 216 5.24 -5.62 21.18
CA ARG A 216 6.65 -5.25 21.37
C ARG A 216 6.79 -3.72 21.39
N PRO A 217 7.37 -3.12 22.45
CA PRO A 217 7.63 -1.69 22.46
C PRO A 217 8.66 -1.29 21.40
N PRO A 218 8.44 -0.18 20.66
CA PRO A 218 9.43 0.34 19.72
C PRO A 218 10.63 0.98 20.44
N ASN A 219 11.74 1.15 19.72
CA ASN A 219 12.90 1.88 20.24
C ASN A 219 12.60 3.37 20.43
N PHE A 220 11.82 3.95 19.52
CA PHE A 220 11.30 5.31 19.63
C PHE A 220 10.06 5.49 18.74
N GLN A 221 9.33 6.58 18.95
CA GLN A 221 8.10 6.88 18.24
C GLN A 221 8.16 8.28 17.62
N LEU A 222 7.42 8.49 16.53
CA LEU A 222 7.13 9.81 16.00
C LEU A 222 5.62 10.02 15.98
N ASP A 223 5.14 10.92 16.82
CA ASP A 223 3.71 11.22 16.95
C ASP A 223 3.23 12.23 15.92
N GLY A 224 2.05 11.98 15.38
CA GLY A 224 1.28 12.88 14.54
C GLY A 224 -0.13 13.08 15.07
N SER A 225 -0.89 13.95 14.42
CA SER A 225 -2.26 14.29 14.86
C SER A 225 -3.27 13.15 14.71
N GLN A 226 -3.08 12.27 13.72
CA GLN A 226 -4.01 11.16 13.42
C GLN A 226 -3.39 9.77 13.55
N ALA A 227 -2.06 9.69 13.44
CA ALA A 227 -1.32 8.45 13.51
C ALA A 227 0.06 8.72 14.13
N ARG A 228 0.65 7.67 14.68
CA ARG A 228 2.05 7.64 15.11
C ARG A 228 2.82 6.61 14.29
N TYR A 229 4.14 6.76 14.28
CA TYR A 229 5.06 5.80 13.68
C TYR A 229 5.94 5.20 14.77
N ASP A 230 5.76 3.90 15.00
CA ASP A 230 6.55 3.10 15.92
C ASP A 230 7.81 2.63 15.19
N ILE A 231 9.01 2.92 15.72
CA ILE A 231 10.28 2.67 15.03
C ILE A 231 11.08 1.63 15.80
N TYR A 232 11.38 0.53 15.13
CA TYR A 232 12.15 -0.59 15.66
C TYR A 232 13.50 -0.67 14.95
N LEU A 233 14.56 -0.93 15.70
CA LEU A 233 15.90 -1.10 15.17
C LEU A 233 16.21 -2.61 15.10
N PRO A 234 16.68 -3.12 13.94
CA PRO A 234 17.25 -4.46 13.83
C PRO A 234 18.39 -4.64 14.82
N THR A 235 18.56 -5.86 15.30
CA THR A 235 19.66 -6.24 16.21
C THR A 235 20.90 -6.60 15.40
#